data_AF-A0A1E3VTG2-F1
#
_entry.id   AF-A0A1E3VTG2-F1
#
_cell.length_a   1.000
_cell.length_b   1.000
_cell.length_c   1.000
_cell.angle_alpha   90.00
_cell.angle_beta   90.00
_cell.angle_gamma   90.00
#
_symmetry.space_group_name_H-M   'P 1'
#
loop_
_entity.id
_entity.type
_entity.pdbx_description
1 polymer ?
#
loop_
_entity_poly.entity_id
_entity_poly.type
_entity_poly.pdbx_seq_one_letter_code
_entity_poly.pdbx_strand_id
1 'polypeptide(L)'
;MAAVLILLTIQGVWAVYRYDGRGAEDRGYFTLYVVIWAFVPCVMAFLLFLVAHAERYSARYFIFCAPPLAVMTLLAVENIFLSAKKLLSKIKALDPARHYVRYSLIYAIVVALAIAAPGGRQAASLINEDYRGIAQLVVNTVRGNPSESYVLYEANHTGTLNYYLPKMSKGGVRVEDKIRPSYEKLSAQKFREKIDEIDGHDFLIVAFTHKRLKSYPRTVRRLDELYTRHITQLDRRGRGIIVWDTRK
;
A
#
# COMPACT_ATOMS: atom_id res chain seq x y z
N MET A 1 11.55 10.14 2.37
CA MET A 1 12.62 9.42 1.63
C MET A 1 13.72 10.33 1.10
N ALA A 2 13.40 11.44 0.39
CA ALA A 2 14.43 12.32 -0.17
C ALA A 2 15.48 12.82 0.86
N ALA A 3 15.06 13.23 2.05
CA ALA A 3 15.98 13.69 3.10
C ALA A 3 16.94 12.58 3.60
N VAL A 4 16.47 11.33 3.71
CA VAL A 4 17.29 10.18 4.12
C VAL A 4 18.29 9.84 3.02
N LEU A 5 17.88 9.87 1.76
CA LEU A 5 18.77 9.67 0.61
C LEU A 5 19.86 10.76 0.57
N ILE A 6 19.50 12.03 0.76
CA ILE A 6 20.46 13.14 0.82
C ILE A 6 21.48 12.92 1.94
N LEU A 7 21.04 12.54 3.15
CA LEU A 7 21.92 12.22 4.27
C LEU A 7 22.87 11.05 3.96
N LEU A 8 22.36 9.99 3.33
CA LEU A 8 23.16 8.83 2.93
C LEU A 8 24.19 9.20 1.85
N THR A 9 23.81 10.02 0.87
CA THR A 9 24.72 10.48 -0.18
C THR A 9 25.81 11.36 0.41
N ILE A 10 25.45 12.29 1.30
CA ILE A 10 26.42 13.15 2.00
C ILE A 10 27.39 12.27 2.81
N GLN A 11 26.89 11.27 3.55
CA GLN A 11 27.75 10.36 4.30
C GLN A 11 28.63 9.48 3.43
N GLY A 12 28.11 8.94 2.33
CA GLY A 12 28.87 8.15 1.37
C GLY A 12 30.01 8.97 0.75
N VAL A 13 29.71 10.20 0.30
CA VAL A 13 30.72 11.12 -0.23
C VAL A 13 31.75 11.49 0.84
N TRP A 14 31.33 11.73 2.09
CA TRP A 14 32.25 12.02 3.19
C TRP A 14 33.13 10.84 3.59
N ALA A 15 32.59 9.62 3.55
CA ALA A 15 33.34 8.39 3.82
C ALA A 15 34.42 8.14 2.75
N VAL A 16 34.06 8.33 1.47
CA VAL A 16 35.00 8.24 0.34
C VAL A 16 36.04 9.35 0.39
N TYR A 17 35.64 10.59 0.68
CA TYR A 17 36.58 11.72 0.79
C TYR A 17 37.58 11.55 1.93
N ARG A 18 37.16 10.97 3.07
CA ARG A 18 38.07 10.66 4.19
C ARG A 18 38.98 9.46 3.93
N TYR A 19 38.58 8.55 3.04
CA TYR A 19 39.39 7.39 2.65
C TYR A 19 40.62 7.78 1.83
N ASP A 20 40.51 8.83 1.00
CA ASP A 20 41.60 9.31 0.13
C ASP A 20 42.67 10.15 0.89
N GLY A 21 42.40 10.51 2.15
CA GLY A 21 43.34 11.18 3.04
C GLY A 21 44.29 10.17 3.71
N ARG A 22 45.58 10.24 3.37
CA ARG A 22 46.68 9.40 3.92
C ARG A 22 46.57 9.22 5.44
N GLY A 23 46.07 8.06 5.86
CA GLY A 23 45.86 7.68 7.26
C GLY A 23 44.43 7.21 7.50
N ALA A 24 44.04 6.09 6.87
CA ALA A 24 42.76 5.46 7.13
C ALA A 24 42.75 4.87 8.55
N GLU A 25 42.37 5.69 9.55
CA GLU A 25 41.99 5.22 10.87
C GLU A 25 40.87 4.17 10.74
N ASP A 26 40.82 3.16 11.62
CA ASP A 26 39.83 2.06 11.65
C ASP A 26 38.37 2.52 11.45
N ARG A 27 38.07 3.78 11.80
CA ARG A 27 36.78 4.44 11.61
C ARG A 27 36.36 4.59 10.14
N GLY A 28 37.29 4.78 9.22
CA GLY A 28 37.02 4.88 7.78
C GLY A 28 36.49 3.56 7.21
N TYR A 29 37.14 2.45 7.57
CA TYR A 29 36.72 1.10 7.20
C TYR A 29 35.37 0.73 7.79
N PHE A 30 35.13 1.06 9.06
CA PHE A 30 33.83 0.85 9.69
C PHE A 30 32.72 1.62 8.97
N THR A 31 32.96 2.89 8.64
CA THR A 31 31.96 3.71 7.93
C THR A 31 31.66 3.15 6.54
N LEU A 32 32.69 2.78 5.78
CA LEU A 32 32.53 2.16 4.46
C LEU A 32 31.79 0.82 4.54
N TYR A 33 32.13 -0.01 5.53
CA TYR A 33 31.44 -1.27 5.80
C TYR A 33 29.95 -1.06 6.04
N VAL A 34 29.57 -0.10 6.87
CA VAL A 34 28.15 0.19 7.16
C VAL A 34 27.42 0.77 5.94
N VAL A 35 28.07 1.63 5.15
CA VAL A 35 27.51 2.15 3.89
C VAL A 35 27.22 1.00 2.93
N ILE A 36 28.19 0.12 2.70
CA ILE A 36 28.02 -1.06 1.85
C ILE A 36 26.88 -1.93 2.39
N TRP A 37 26.84 -2.19 3.70
CA TRP A 37 25.78 -2.96 4.34
C TRP A 37 24.39 -2.33 4.22
N ALA A 38 24.28 -1.01 4.04
CA ALA A 38 23.01 -0.33 3.80
C ALA A 38 22.55 -0.38 2.35
N PHE A 39 23.50 -0.34 1.40
CA PHE A 39 23.18 -0.42 -0.02
C PHE A 39 22.97 -1.85 -0.50
N VAL A 40 23.69 -2.83 0.04
CA VAL A 40 23.62 -4.23 -0.39
C VAL A 40 22.18 -4.79 -0.33
N PRO A 41 21.39 -4.64 0.76
CA PRO A 41 20.01 -5.11 0.78
C PRO A 41 19.10 -4.41 -0.23
N CYS A 42 19.32 -3.11 -0.49
CA CYS A 42 18.58 -2.35 -1.50
C CYS A 42 18.86 -2.91 -2.91
N VAL A 43 20.14 -3.12 -3.23
CA VAL A 43 20.59 -3.66 -4.52
C VAL A 43 20.17 -5.11 -4.69
N MET A 44 20.33 -5.93 -3.65
CA MET A 44 19.91 -7.34 -3.66
C MET A 44 18.39 -7.48 -3.84
N ALA A 45 17.58 -6.65 -3.16
CA ALA A 45 16.15 -6.63 -3.38
C ALA A 45 15.83 -6.27 -4.84
N PHE A 46 16.45 -5.22 -5.38
CA PHE A 46 16.28 -4.82 -6.78
C PHE A 46 16.66 -5.94 -7.77
N LEU A 47 17.82 -6.57 -7.59
CA LEU A 47 18.29 -7.67 -8.44
C LEU A 47 17.40 -8.91 -8.35
N LEU A 48 16.94 -9.29 -7.15
CA LEU A 48 16.01 -10.39 -6.96
C LEU A 48 14.70 -10.16 -7.73
N PHE A 49 14.18 -8.92 -7.74
CA PHE A 49 13.00 -8.59 -8.55
C PHE A 49 13.27 -8.63 -10.04
N LEU A 50 14.45 -8.20 -10.48
CA LEU A 50 14.84 -8.21 -11.89
C LEU A 50 14.96 -9.65 -12.42
N VAL A 51 15.52 -10.55 -11.61
CA VAL A 51 15.70 -11.98 -11.95
C VAL A 51 14.42 -12.79 -11.79
N ALA A 52 13.59 -12.52 -10.77
CA ALA A 52 12.40 -13.32 -10.48
C ALA A 52 11.20 -13.03 -11.40
N HIS A 53 11.32 -12.07 -12.34
CA HIS A 53 10.23 -11.61 -13.21
C HIS A 53 8.91 -11.29 -12.47
N ALA A 54 8.99 -11.00 -11.16
CA ALA A 54 7.82 -10.64 -10.38
C ALA A 54 7.39 -9.22 -10.78
N GLU A 55 6.34 -9.14 -11.60
CA GLU A 55 5.93 -7.96 -12.39
C GLU A 55 5.67 -6.66 -11.59
N ARG A 56 5.75 -6.65 -10.25
CA ARG A 56 5.50 -5.43 -9.46
C ARG A 56 6.43 -5.32 -8.26
N TYR A 57 7.45 -4.48 -8.41
CA TYR A 57 8.17 -3.92 -7.28
C TYR A 57 7.20 -3.16 -6.39
N SER A 58 6.93 -3.68 -5.19
CA SER A 58 6.10 -3.00 -4.19
C SER A 58 6.98 -2.34 -3.16
N ALA A 59 6.70 -1.08 -2.81
CA ALA A 59 7.42 -0.34 -1.78
C ALA A 59 7.44 -1.07 -0.41
N ARG A 60 6.56 -2.07 -0.19
CA ARG A 60 6.59 -2.93 0.99
C ARG A 60 7.91 -3.68 1.17
N TYR A 61 8.63 -3.98 0.09
CA TYR A 61 9.91 -4.70 0.15
C TYR A 61 11.07 -3.84 0.65
N PHE A 62 10.91 -2.51 0.71
CA PHE A 62 11.87 -1.63 1.37
C PHE A 62 11.96 -1.87 2.89
N ILE A 63 11.01 -2.59 3.50
CA ILE A 63 11.09 -2.93 4.92
C ILE A 63 12.35 -3.74 5.26
N PHE A 64 12.84 -4.55 4.32
CA PHE A 64 14.09 -5.31 4.48
C PHE A 64 15.32 -4.41 4.50
N CYS A 65 15.21 -3.20 3.98
CA CYS A 65 16.27 -2.19 4.01
C CYS A 65 16.21 -1.34 5.30
N ALA A 66 15.16 -1.47 6.12
CA ALA A 66 14.97 -0.61 7.29
C ALA A 66 16.06 -0.77 8.37
N PRO A 67 16.51 -1.99 8.75
CA PRO A 67 17.55 -2.15 9.77
C PRO A 67 18.88 -1.44 9.42
N PRO A 68 19.48 -1.62 8.24
CA PRO A 68 20.74 -0.95 7.95
C PRO A 68 20.56 0.56 7.67
N LEU A 69 19.40 0.99 7.15
CA LEU A 69 19.07 2.41 7.06
C LEU A 69 18.97 3.08 8.44
N ALA A 70 18.49 2.37 9.45
CA ALA A 70 18.43 2.87 10.83
C ALA A 70 19.84 3.07 11.41
N VAL A 71 20.75 2.11 11.20
CA VAL A 71 22.16 2.23 11.63
C VAL A 71 22.84 3.43 10.96
N MET A 72 22.67 3.59 9.65
CA MET A 72 23.22 4.75 8.92
C MET A 72 22.66 6.07 9.42
N THR A 73 21.36 6.14 9.71
CA THR A 73 20.73 7.35 10.25
C THR A 73 21.34 7.71 11.61
N LEU A 74 21.58 6.72 12.47
CA LEU A 74 22.19 6.94 13.79
C LEU A 74 23.63 7.45 13.66
N LEU A 75 24.43 6.86 12.76
CA LEU A 75 25.79 7.33 12.47
C LEU A 75 25.81 8.73 11.84
N ALA A 76 24.81 9.08 11.04
CA ALA A 76 24.66 10.42 10.49
C ALA A 76 24.38 11.46 11.58
N VAL A 77 23.45 11.14 12.48
CA VAL A 77 23.14 11.97 13.65
C VAL A 77 24.38 12.15 14.53
N GLU A 78 25.10 11.07 14.84
CA GLU A 78 26.35 11.14 15.63
C GLU A 78 27.40 12.05 14.98
N ASN A 79 27.62 11.92 13.67
CA ASN A 79 28.56 12.76 12.93
C ASN A 79 28.15 14.24 12.92
N ILE A 80 26.85 14.53 12.85
CA ILE A 80 26.32 15.90 12.98
C ILE A 80 26.65 16.44 14.37
N PHE A 81 26.42 15.68 15.44
CA PHE A 81 26.74 16.10 16.81
C PHE A 81 28.23 16.31 17.04
N LEU A 82 29.09 15.43 16.53
CA LEU A 82 30.54 15.59 16.61
C LEU A 82 31.06 16.80 15.83
N SER A 83 30.46 17.07 14.66
CA SER A 83 30.79 18.26 13.87
C SER A 83 30.28 19.54 14.54
N ALA A 84 29.08 19.50 15.11
CA ALA A 84 28.53 20.58 15.91
C ALA A 84 29.39 20.84 17.15
N LYS A 85 29.94 19.81 17.81
CA LYS A 85 30.91 19.97 18.90
C LYS A 85 32.14 20.76 18.48
N LYS A 86 32.70 20.54 17.28
CA LYS A 86 33.84 21.34 16.78
C LYS A 86 33.49 22.81 16.55
N LEU A 87 32.24 23.10 16.18
CA LEU A 87 31.73 24.47 16.02
C LEU A 87 31.40 25.13 17.37
N LEU A 88 30.81 24.36 18.29
CA LEU A 88 30.33 24.81 19.60
C LEU A 88 31.38 24.73 20.71
N SER A 89 32.54 24.09 20.48
CA SER A 89 33.61 24.00 21.48
C SER A 89 34.20 25.35 21.89
N LYS A 90 33.86 26.43 21.18
CA LYS A 90 34.15 27.81 21.60
C LYS A 90 33.26 28.27 22.78
N ILE A 91 32.13 27.63 23.01
CA ILE A 91 31.18 27.92 24.08
C ILE A 91 31.40 26.87 25.19
N LYS A 92 32.23 27.21 26.19
CA LYS A 92 32.68 26.30 27.28
C LYS A 92 31.57 25.68 28.14
N ALA A 93 30.32 26.07 27.99
CA ALA A 93 29.24 25.74 28.93
C ALA A 93 28.50 24.42 28.61
N LEU A 94 28.64 23.84 27.41
CA LEU A 94 27.92 22.64 27.00
C LEU A 94 28.87 21.70 26.27
N ASP A 95 29.02 20.46 26.76
CA ASP A 95 29.64 19.37 25.98
C ASP A 95 28.54 18.56 25.28
N PRO A 96 28.15 18.94 24.04
CA PRO A 96 27.06 18.29 23.33
C PRO A 96 27.31 16.80 23.09
N ALA A 97 28.56 16.34 23.03
CA ALA A 97 28.86 14.92 22.87
C ALA A 97 28.52 14.12 24.14
N ARG A 98 28.82 14.67 25.32
CA ARG A 98 28.50 14.01 26.60
C ARG A 98 27.00 13.95 26.84
N HIS A 99 26.28 15.00 26.43
CA HIS A 99 24.82 15.05 26.48
C HIS A 99 24.19 14.03 25.50
N TYR A 100 24.69 13.97 24.26
CA TYR A 100 24.24 12.99 23.28
C TYR A 100 24.42 11.55 23.75
N VAL A 101 25.60 11.19 24.29
CA VAL A 101 25.85 9.83 24.79
C VAL A 101 24.89 9.48 25.94
N ARG A 102 24.69 10.41 26.88
CA ARG A 102 23.81 10.22 28.04
C ARG A 102 22.33 10.05 27.66
N TYR A 103 21.88 10.71 26.59
CA TYR A 103 20.49 10.69 26.13
C TYR A 103 20.31 10.03 24.75
N SER A 104 21.26 9.17 24.36
CA SER A 104 21.33 8.56 23.02
C SER A 104 20.06 7.77 22.67
N LEU A 105 19.49 7.05 23.64
CA LEU A 105 18.21 6.35 23.48
C LEU A 105 17.06 7.31 23.18
N ILE A 106 16.99 8.46 23.86
CA ILE A 106 15.92 9.45 23.65
C ILE A 106 16.04 10.04 22.24
N TYR A 107 17.26 10.41 21.82
CA TYR A 107 17.50 10.89 20.47
C TYR A 107 17.16 9.84 19.41
N ALA A 108 17.52 8.57 19.63
CA ALA A 108 17.17 7.48 18.73
C ALA A 108 15.64 7.31 18.58
N ILE A 109 14.89 7.38 19.69
CA ILE A 109 13.42 7.33 19.68
C ILE A 109 12.84 8.52 18.92
N VAL A 110 13.32 9.74 19.18
CA VAL A 110 12.84 10.96 18.51
C VAL A 110 13.09 10.90 17.01
N VAL A 111 14.29 10.47 16.59
CA VAL A 111 14.64 10.33 15.17
C VAL A 111 13.82 9.23 14.51
N ALA A 112 13.65 8.07 15.18
CA ALA A 112 12.82 6.98 14.68
C ALA A 112 11.37 7.43 14.49
N LEU A 113 10.80 8.15 15.46
CA LEU A 113 9.45 8.71 15.35
C LEU A 113 9.37 9.77 14.25
N ALA A 114 10.33 10.69 14.14
CA ALA A 114 10.32 11.73 13.12
C ALA A 114 10.36 11.16 11.69
N ILE A 115 11.07 10.06 11.48
CA ILE A 115 11.19 9.40 10.17
C ILE A 115 10.02 8.45 9.90
N ALA A 116 9.67 7.61 10.88
CA ALA A 116 8.69 6.55 10.69
C ALA A 116 7.24 7.02 10.90
N ALA A 117 6.96 7.94 11.82
CA ALA A 117 5.59 8.33 12.15
C ALA A 117 4.82 8.96 10.98
N PRO A 118 5.41 9.81 10.11
CA PRO A 118 4.68 10.34 8.95
C PRO A 118 4.24 9.23 7.99
N GLY A 119 5.16 8.31 7.66
CA GLY A 119 4.88 7.16 6.79
C GLY A 119 3.93 6.17 7.44
N GLY A 120 4.11 5.88 8.73
CA GLY A 120 3.24 5.02 9.53
C GLY A 120 1.84 5.57 9.66
N ARG A 121 1.68 6.88 9.87
CA ARG A 121 0.36 7.55 9.88
C ARG A 121 -0.29 7.49 8.50
N GLN A 122 0.47 7.73 7.43
CA GLN A 122 -0.04 7.60 6.06
C GLN A 122 -0.49 6.17 5.76
N ALA A 123 0.30 5.16 6.13
CA ALA A 123 -0.02 3.75 5.98
C ALA A 123 -1.20 3.32 6.85
N ALA A 124 -1.30 3.78 8.10
CA ALA A 124 -2.43 3.52 8.97
C ALA A 124 -3.72 4.20 8.48
N SER A 125 -3.59 5.34 7.78
CA SER A 125 -4.71 6.03 7.14
C SER A 125 -5.10 5.42 5.79
N LEU A 126 -4.21 4.65 5.17
CA LEU A 126 -4.52 3.87 3.97
C LEU A 126 -5.48 2.76 4.37
N ILE A 127 -6.72 2.92 3.94
CA ILE A 127 -7.79 1.98 4.22
C ILE A 127 -7.51 0.71 3.42
N ASN A 128 -7.22 -0.40 4.09
CA ASN A 128 -7.22 -1.70 3.43
C ASN A 128 -8.64 -1.96 2.90
N GLU A 129 -8.74 -2.10 1.58
CA GLU A 129 -9.97 -2.51 0.92
C GLU A 129 -10.12 -4.03 1.10
N ASP A 130 -11.19 -4.46 1.75
CA ASP A 130 -11.43 -5.88 2.05
C ASP A 130 -11.98 -6.61 0.83
N TYR A 131 -11.16 -6.71 -0.22
CA TYR A 131 -11.52 -7.45 -1.43
C TYR A 131 -11.72 -8.94 -1.16
N ARG A 132 -10.95 -9.49 -0.20
CA ARG A 132 -11.02 -10.90 0.18
C ARG A 132 -12.37 -11.21 0.83
N GLY A 133 -12.81 -10.39 1.78
CA GLY A 133 -14.12 -10.53 2.42
C GLY A 133 -15.27 -10.43 1.41
N ILE A 134 -15.22 -9.45 0.49
CA ILE A 134 -16.25 -9.30 -0.55
C ILE A 134 -16.26 -10.50 -1.51
N ALA A 135 -15.09 -10.96 -1.96
CA ALA A 135 -15.01 -12.15 -2.82
C ALA A 135 -15.59 -13.40 -2.11
N GLN A 136 -15.30 -13.57 -0.82
CA GLN A 136 -15.86 -14.67 -0.03
C GLN A 136 -17.38 -14.57 0.09
N LEU A 137 -17.89 -13.35 0.30
CA LEU A 137 -19.32 -13.06 0.36
C LEU A 137 -20.03 -13.50 -0.93
N VAL A 138 -19.51 -13.08 -2.08
CA VAL A 138 -20.02 -13.46 -3.40
C VAL A 138 -20.02 -14.97 -3.57
N VAL A 139 -18.89 -15.63 -3.30
CA VAL A 139 -18.77 -17.10 -3.48
C VAL A 139 -19.72 -17.84 -2.55
N ASN A 140 -19.89 -17.38 -1.32
CA ASN A 140 -20.82 -17.97 -0.37
C ASN A 140 -22.28 -17.77 -0.82
N THR A 141 -22.64 -16.61 -1.36
CA THR A 141 -23.97 -16.36 -1.93
C THR A 141 -24.27 -17.32 -3.08
N VAL A 142 -23.36 -17.42 -4.06
CA VAL A 142 -23.55 -18.30 -5.22
C VAL A 142 -23.60 -19.78 -4.81
N ARG A 143 -22.71 -20.22 -3.90
CA ARG A 143 -22.70 -21.61 -3.42
C ARG A 143 -23.86 -21.96 -2.50
N GLY A 144 -24.48 -20.96 -1.87
CA GLY A 144 -25.65 -21.16 -1.02
C GLY A 144 -26.85 -21.69 -1.78
N ASN A 145 -27.00 -21.30 -3.06
CA ASN A 145 -28.10 -21.71 -3.92
C ASN A 145 -27.59 -22.12 -5.32
N PRO A 146 -26.99 -23.31 -5.46
CA PRO A 146 -26.32 -23.72 -6.69
C PRO A 146 -27.27 -24.00 -7.88
N SER A 147 -28.58 -24.09 -7.63
CA SER A 147 -29.60 -24.27 -8.68
C SER A 147 -29.94 -22.98 -9.41
N GLU A 148 -29.54 -21.83 -8.86
CA GLU A 148 -29.86 -20.50 -9.40
C GLU A 148 -28.68 -19.99 -10.24
N SER A 149 -28.99 -19.27 -11.31
CA SER A 149 -27.99 -18.63 -12.16
C SER A 149 -27.69 -17.21 -11.69
N TYR A 150 -26.40 -16.86 -11.68
CA TYR A 150 -25.92 -15.58 -11.15
C TYR A 150 -25.07 -14.85 -12.18
N VAL A 151 -25.25 -13.54 -12.28
CA VAL A 151 -24.32 -12.65 -12.97
C VAL A 151 -23.69 -11.66 -12.00
N LEU A 152 -22.37 -11.52 -12.08
CA LEU A 152 -21.59 -10.70 -11.15
C LEU A 152 -21.00 -9.49 -11.85
N TYR A 153 -21.34 -8.30 -11.35
CA TYR A 153 -20.81 -7.03 -11.78
C TYR A 153 -19.95 -6.41 -10.67
N GLU A 154 -18.80 -5.84 -11.02
CA GLU A 154 -17.97 -5.07 -10.08
C GLU A 154 -18.15 -3.57 -10.31
N ALA A 155 -18.51 -2.83 -9.26
CA ALA A 155 -18.65 -1.37 -9.31
C ALA A 155 -17.27 -0.69 -9.24
N ASN A 156 -16.42 -0.92 -10.25
CA ASN A 156 -15.06 -0.43 -10.30
C ASN A 156 -14.52 -0.39 -11.74
N HIS A 157 -13.47 0.39 -11.98
CA HIS A 157 -12.76 0.45 -13.25
C HIS A 157 -11.70 -0.67 -13.42
N THR A 158 -11.02 -1.05 -12.33
CA THR A 158 -9.85 -1.94 -12.40
C THR A 158 -10.18 -3.43 -12.42
N GLY A 159 -11.33 -3.87 -11.89
CA GLY A 159 -11.70 -5.30 -11.89
C GLY A 159 -10.86 -6.13 -10.93
N THR A 160 -10.91 -5.78 -9.65
CA THR A 160 -10.02 -6.37 -8.64
C THR A 160 -10.48 -7.74 -8.16
N LEU A 161 -11.76 -8.06 -8.28
CA LEU A 161 -12.30 -9.33 -7.77
C LEU A 161 -11.86 -10.54 -8.59
N ASN A 162 -11.61 -10.39 -9.89
CA ASN A 162 -11.13 -11.50 -10.72
C ASN A 162 -9.76 -12.05 -10.30
N TYR A 163 -8.98 -11.30 -9.50
CA TYR A 163 -7.78 -11.84 -8.87
C TYR A 163 -8.07 -12.78 -7.68
N TYR A 164 -9.16 -12.52 -6.95
CA TYR A 164 -9.51 -13.22 -5.71
C TYR A 164 -10.50 -14.36 -5.93
N LEU A 165 -11.50 -14.16 -6.79
CA LEU A 165 -12.59 -15.12 -7.02
C LEU A 165 -12.07 -16.50 -7.45
N PRO A 166 -11.16 -16.66 -8.42
CA PRO A 166 -10.69 -17.98 -8.84
C PRO A 166 -10.05 -18.78 -7.70
N LYS A 167 -9.37 -18.09 -6.77
CA LYS A 167 -8.71 -18.70 -5.60
C LYS A 167 -9.71 -19.23 -4.57
N MET A 168 -10.94 -18.72 -4.57
CA MET A 168 -11.99 -19.10 -3.61
C MET A 168 -13.04 -20.03 -4.22
N SER A 169 -13.42 -19.75 -5.47
CA SER A 169 -14.44 -20.49 -6.21
C SER A 169 -13.91 -21.72 -6.92
N LYS A 170 -12.58 -21.91 -6.99
CA LYS A 170 -11.90 -22.86 -7.89
C LYS A 170 -12.26 -22.61 -9.37
N GLY A 171 -12.46 -21.35 -9.73
CA GLY A 171 -12.74 -20.90 -11.11
C GLY A 171 -14.21 -20.82 -11.49
N GLY A 172 -15.15 -21.24 -10.64
CA GLY A 172 -16.59 -21.26 -10.98
C GLY A 172 -17.31 -19.92 -10.91
N VAL A 173 -16.70 -18.89 -10.30
CA VAL A 173 -17.30 -17.54 -10.19
C VAL A 173 -16.32 -16.52 -10.75
N ARG A 174 -16.81 -15.65 -11.63
CA ARG A 174 -16.06 -14.57 -12.27
C ARG A 174 -16.91 -13.30 -12.32
N VAL A 175 -16.26 -12.14 -12.34
CA VAL A 175 -16.91 -10.88 -12.70
C VAL A 175 -17.11 -10.86 -14.21
N GLU A 176 -18.36 -10.74 -14.64
CA GLU A 176 -18.73 -10.70 -16.06
C GLU A 176 -18.46 -9.31 -16.64
N ASP A 177 -18.89 -8.26 -15.95
CA ASP A 177 -18.61 -6.89 -16.38
C ASP A 177 -18.48 -5.89 -15.19
N LYS A 178 -18.22 -4.64 -15.53
CA LYS A 178 -17.88 -3.57 -14.61
C LYS A 178 -18.86 -2.41 -14.75
N ILE A 179 -19.42 -1.96 -13.64
CA ILE A 179 -20.17 -0.71 -13.58
C ILE A 179 -19.18 0.44 -13.45
N ARG A 180 -18.89 1.11 -14.57
CA ARG A 180 -17.93 2.21 -14.60
C ARG A 180 -18.54 3.49 -14.01
N PRO A 181 -17.77 4.34 -13.32
CA PRO A 181 -18.25 5.65 -12.86
C PRO A 181 -18.78 6.55 -14.00
N SER A 182 -18.32 6.32 -15.23
CA SER A 182 -18.84 7.03 -16.40
C SER A 182 -20.30 6.68 -16.72
N TYR A 183 -20.80 5.50 -16.34
CA TYR A 183 -22.21 5.12 -16.54
C TYR A 183 -23.16 5.90 -15.64
N GLU A 184 -22.64 6.43 -14.52
CA GLU A 184 -23.38 7.33 -13.66
C GLU A 184 -23.54 8.73 -14.28
N LYS A 185 -22.59 9.13 -15.14
CA LYS A 185 -22.51 10.45 -15.79
C LYS A 185 -23.12 10.49 -17.19
N LEU A 186 -22.84 9.48 -18.01
CA LEU A 186 -23.30 9.35 -19.38
C LEU A 186 -24.65 8.63 -19.38
N SER A 187 -25.55 9.09 -20.24
CA SER A 187 -26.97 8.72 -20.27
C SER A 187 -27.25 7.23 -20.09
N ALA A 188 -28.45 6.96 -19.59
CA ALA A 188 -29.10 5.67 -19.37
C ALA A 188 -28.95 4.59 -20.46
N GLN A 189 -28.45 4.94 -21.65
CA GLN A 189 -28.40 4.10 -22.83
C GLN A 189 -27.33 3.00 -22.74
N LYS A 190 -26.10 3.30 -22.30
CA LYS A 190 -25.04 2.28 -22.19
C LYS A 190 -25.33 1.21 -21.15
N PHE A 191 -26.09 1.56 -20.10
CA PHE A 191 -26.53 0.58 -19.11
C PHE A 191 -27.71 -0.26 -19.63
N ARG A 192 -28.55 0.28 -20.53
CA ARG A 192 -29.64 -0.50 -21.13
C ARG A 192 -29.14 -1.67 -21.96
N GLU A 193 -28.03 -1.50 -22.68
CA GLU A 193 -27.38 -2.57 -23.45
C GLU A 193 -26.95 -3.77 -22.58
N LYS A 194 -26.87 -3.57 -21.26
CA LYS A 194 -26.51 -4.62 -20.29
C LYS A 194 -27.71 -5.30 -19.66
N ILE A 195 -28.91 -4.73 -19.79
CA ILE A 195 -30.14 -5.28 -19.18
C ILE A 195 -30.47 -6.64 -19.79
N ASP A 196 -30.37 -6.80 -21.11
CA ASP A 196 -30.68 -8.07 -21.77
C ASP A 196 -29.74 -9.21 -21.31
N GLU A 197 -28.48 -8.88 -21.03
CA GLU A 197 -27.50 -9.82 -20.46
C GLU A 197 -27.87 -10.19 -19.01
N ILE A 198 -28.33 -9.21 -18.22
CA ILE A 198 -28.73 -9.39 -16.83
C ILE A 198 -30.02 -10.21 -16.70
N ASP A 199 -31.01 -9.96 -17.57
CA ASP A 199 -32.31 -10.65 -17.59
C ASP A 199 -32.18 -12.14 -17.97
N GLY A 200 -31.04 -12.56 -18.54
CA GLY A 200 -30.73 -13.97 -18.82
C GLY A 200 -30.36 -14.82 -17.59
N HIS A 201 -30.36 -14.23 -16.41
CA HIS A 201 -29.98 -14.88 -15.15
C HIS A 201 -31.07 -14.71 -14.07
N ASP A 202 -31.02 -15.51 -13.01
CA ASP A 202 -31.99 -15.45 -11.90
C ASP A 202 -31.64 -14.34 -10.89
N PHE A 203 -30.35 -14.05 -10.73
CA PHE A 203 -29.86 -13.01 -9.83
C PHE A 203 -28.72 -12.19 -10.41
N LEU A 204 -28.79 -10.88 -10.16
CA LEU A 204 -27.69 -9.93 -10.36
C LEU A 204 -26.98 -9.65 -9.04
N ILE A 205 -25.67 -9.88 -8.99
CA ILE A 205 -24.82 -9.45 -7.88
C ILE A 205 -24.02 -8.23 -8.33
N VAL A 206 -24.11 -7.10 -7.60
CA VAL A 206 -23.20 -5.97 -7.78
C VAL A 206 -22.31 -5.83 -6.55
N ALA A 207 -21.00 -5.96 -6.77
CA ALA A 207 -19.99 -5.81 -5.74
C ALA A 207 -19.37 -4.41 -5.72
N PHE A 208 -19.49 -3.73 -4.58
CA PHE A 208 -18.92 -2.41 -4.29
C PHE A 208 -17.60 -2.58 -3.53
N THR A 209 -16.51 -2.79 -4.28
CA THR A 209 -15.18 -3.06 -3.72
C THR A 209 -14.44 -1.77 -3.35
N HIS A 210 -14.08 -1.00 -4.37
CA HIS A 210 -13.30 0.22 -4.22
C HIS A 210 -14.20 1.46 -4.18
N LYS A 211 -15.19 1.52 -5.08
CA LYS A 211 -16.16 2.62 -5.11
C LYS A 211 -17.37 2.21 -4.28
N ARG A 212 -17.87 3.16 -3.49
CA ARG A 212 -18.96 2.95 -2.54
C ARG A 212 -20.30 3.04 -3.26
N LEU A 213 -21.35 2.47 -2.66
CA LEU A 213 -22.74 2.61 -3.12
C LEU A 213 -23.11 4.07 -3.45
N LYS A 214 -22.70 5.01 -2.59
CA LYS A 214 -22.97 6.46 -2.75
C LYS A 214 -22.36 7.07 -4.03
N SER A 215 -21.43 6.38 -4.68
CA SER A 215 -20.84 6.81 -5.95
C SER A 215 -21.68 6.41 -7.16
N TYR A 216 -22.71 5.57 -6.99
CA TYR A 216 -23.58 5.09 -8.08
C TYR A 216 -25.09 5.21 -7.76
N PRO A 217 -25.58 6.35 -7.24
CA PRO A 217 -26.96 6.47 -6.78
C PRO A 217 -28.01 6.23 -7.88
N ARG A 218 -27.77 6.69 -9.11
CA ARG A 218 -28.70 6.52 -10.24
C ARG A 218 -28.71 5.08 -10.72
N THR A 219 -27.54 4.46 -10.84
CA THR A 219 -27.43 3.06 -11.26
C THR A 219 -28.16 2.15 -10.28
N VAL A 220 -27.95 2.36 -8.97
CA VAL A 220 -28.59 1.59 -7.91
C VAL A 220 -30.10 1.81 -7.91
N ARG A 221 -30.57 3.06 -7.96
CA ARG A 221 -32.00 3.37 -8.01
C ARG A 221 -32.67 2.71 -9.21
N ARG A 222 -32.00 2.70 -10.36
CA ARG A 222 -32.54 2.08 -11.56
C ARG A 222 -32.63 0.56 -11.45
N LEU A 223 -31.65 -0.09 -10.85
CA LEU A 223 -31.73 -1.53 -10.56
C LEU A 223 -32.87 -1.82 -9.59
N ASP A 224 -33.12 -0.95 -8.61
CA ASP A 224 -34.27 -1.09 -7.71
C ASP A 224 -35.62 -0.86 -8.40
N GLU A 225 -35.66 -0.05 -9.46
CA GLU A 225 -36.86 0.17 -10.28
C GLU A 225 -37.14 -1.02 -11.23
N LEU A 226 -36.10 -1.76 -11.63
CA LEU A 226 -36.20 -2.88 -12.57
C LEU A 226 -36.34 -4.24 -11.89
N TYR A 227 -35.73 -4.41 -10.72
CA TYR A 227 -35.54 -5.70 -10.06
C TYR A 227 -35.79 -5.59 -8.56
N THR A 228 -36.13 -6.72 -7.94
CA THR A 228 -36.39 -6.76 -6.49
C THR A 228 -35.10 -7.01 -5.73
N ARG A 229 -34.76 -6.18 -4.74
CA ARG A 229 -33.61 -6.46 -3.87
C ARG A 229 -33.85 -7.72 -3.04
N HIS A 230 -32.97 -8.69 -3.20
CA HIS A 230 -33.00 -9.94 -2.44
C HIS A 230 -32.08 -9.88 -1.22
N ILE A 231 -30.83 -9.45 -1.39
CA ILE A 231 -29.83 -9.37 -0.31
C ILE A 231 -29.10 -8.03 -0.38
N THR A 232 -28.93 -7.37 0.76
CA THR A 232 -28.07 -6.19 0.89
C THR A 232 -27.10 -6.41 2.04
N GLN A 233 -25.82 -6.61 1.71
CA GLN A 233 -24.75 -6.82 2.69
C GLN A 233 -23.66 -5.79 2.44
N LEU A 234 -23.86 -4.61 3.03
CA LEU A 234 -22.96 -3.47 2.93
C LEU A 234 -22.38 -3.10 4.29
N ASP A 235 -21.11 -2.73 4.32
CA ASP A 235 -20.48 -2.10 5.47
C ASP A 235 -21.03 -0.68 5.71
N ARG A 236 -20.67 -0.07 6.85
CA ARG A 236 -21.07 1.31 7.20
C ARG A 236 -20.64 2.36 6.17
N ARG A 237 -19.73 2.02 5.26
CA ARG A 237 -19.21 2.91 4.21
C ARG A 237 -19.88 2.66 2.85
N GLY A 238 -20.75 1.66 2.75
CA GLY A 238 -21.44 1.28 1.51
C GLY A 238 -20.58 0.42 0.58
N ARG A 239 -19.65 -0.36 1.11
CA ARG A 239 -18.91 -1.41 0.37
C ARG A 239 -19.49 -2.78 0.71
N GLY A 240 -19.42 -3.73 -0.20
CA GLY A 240 -20.01 -5.06 -0.01
C GLY A 240 -20.73 -5.50 -1.27
N ILE A 241 -21.84 -6.23 -1.12
CA ILE A 241 -22.67 -6.64 -2.26
C ILE A 241 -24.12 -6.22 -2.07
N ILE A 242 -24.78 -6.00 -3.20
CA ILE A 242 -26.23 -6.05 -3.30
C ILE A 242 -26.57 -7.12 -4.32
N VAL A 243 -27.60 -7.91 -4.02
CA VAL A 243 -28.15 -8.95 -4.90
C VAL A 243 -29.58 -8.56 -5.24
N TRP A 244 -29.89 -8.52 -6.53
CA TRP A 244 -31.24 -8.33 -7.05
C TRP A 244 -31.73 -9.63 -7.66
N ASP A 245 -33.01 -9.94 -7.43
CA ASP A 245 -33.76 -10.98 -8.13
C ASP A 245 -34.26 -10.41 -9.45
N THR A 246 -33.83 -11.00 -10.56
CA THR A 246 -34.11 -10.54 -11.92
C THR A 246 -35.31 -11.25 -12.54
N ARG A 247 -35.90 -12.22 -11.84
CA ARG A 247 -37.13 -12.91 -12.26
C ARG A 247 -38.31 -11.96 -12.10
N LYS A 248 -39.10 -11.80 -13.16
CA LYS A 248 -40.33 -10.98 -13.18
C LYS A 248 -41.53 -11.78 -12.72
#